data_AF-A0A3P7KRW1-F1
#
_entry.id   AF-A0A3P7KRW1-F1
#
_cell.length_a   1.000
_cell.length_b   1.000
_cell.length_c   1.000
_cell.angle_alpha   90.00
_cell.angle_beta   90.00
_cell.angle_gamma   90.00
#
_symmetry.space_group_name_H-M   'P 1'
#
loop_
_entity.id
_entity.type
_entity.pdbx_description
1 polymer ?
#
loop_
_entity_poly.entity_id
_entity_poly.type
_entity_poly.pdbx_seq_one_letter_code
_entity_poly.pdbx_strand_id
1 'polypeptide(L)' 'MEEKCILAMVMRNLRVRSLLRTDQMRVAAELIIRPLYGNRIKFEKRSYGDYTHCSA' A
#
# COMPACT_ATOMS: atom_id res chain seq x y z
N MET A 1 10.37 -12.85 -6.61
CA MET A 1 9.67 -13.95 -5.88
C MET A 1 9.36 -13.53 -4.45
N GLU A 2 10.30 -12.83 -3.82
CA GLU A 2 10.18 -12.32 -2.46
C GLU A 2 9.05 -11.29 -2.33
N GLU A 3 8.89 -10.43 -3.33
CA GLU A 3 7.90 -9.35 -3.35
C GLU A 3 6.49 -9.89 -3.24
N LYS A 4 6.15 -10.94 -4.00
CA LYS A 4 4.82 -11.57 -3.93
C LYS A 4 4.60 -12.32 -2.63
N CYS A 5 5.63 -12.90 -2.02
CA CYS A 5 5.53 -13.55 -0.71
C CYS A 5 5.24 -12.52 0.39
N ILE A 6 5.97 -11.41 0.39
CA ILE A 6 5.74 -10.29 1.31
C ILE A 6 4.36 -9.70 1.09
N LEU A 7 3.97 -9.46 -0.17
CA LEU A 7 2.67 -8.91 -0.51
C LEU A 7 1.53 -9.81 -0.03
N ALA A 8 1.64 -11.12 -0.20
CA ALA A 8 0.66 -12.09 0.29
C ALA A 8 0.54 -12.05 1.82
N MET A 9 1.66 -11.97 2.54
CA MET A 9 1.66 -11.84 4.01
C MET A 9 0.98 -10.54 4.47
N VAL A 10 1.29 -9.41 3.83
CA VAL A 10 0.69 -8.11 4.15
C VAL A 10 -0.82 -8.17 3.86
N MET A 11 -1.22 -8.57 2.66
CA MET A 11 -2.64 -8.58 2.25
C MET A 11 -3.49 -9.57 3.04
N ARG A 12 -2.91 -10.69 3.52
CA ARG A 12 -3.63 -11.67 4.35
C ARG A 12 -3.96 -11.12 5.74
N ASN A 13 -3.06 -10.35 6.34
CA ASN A 13 -3.15 -9.97 7.76
C ASN A 13 -3.60 -8.51 7.96
N LEU A 14 -3.38 -7.65 6.95
CA LEU A 14 -3.57 -6.21 7.06
C LEU A 14 -4.45 -5.71 5.90
N ARG A 15 -5.34 -4.79 6.25
CA ARG A 15 -5.98 -3.91 5.29
C ARG A 15 -5.09 -2.69 5.12
N VAL A 16 -4.73 -2.40 3.86
CA VAL A 16 -3.81 -1.32 3.50
C VAL A 16 -4.63 -0.19 2.86
N ARG A 17 -4.47 1.03 3.35
CA ARG A 17 -5.08 2.24 2.77
C ARG A 17 -4.01 3.26 2.42
N SER A 18 -4.11 3.90 1.25
CA SER A 18 -3.31 5.07 0.94
C SER A 18 -3.90 6.30 1.63
N LEU A 19 -3.05 7.14 2.21
CA LEU A 19 -3.43 8.43 2.81
C LEU A 19 -3.37 9.58 1.80
N LEU A 20 -2.73 9.36 0.66
CA LEU A 20 -2.65 10.32 -0.43
C LEU A 20 -3.25 9.73 -1.70
N ARG A 21 -3.91 10.56 -2.49
CA ARG A 21 -4.27 10.19 -3.85
C ARG A 21 -3.03 10.22 -4.74
N THR A 22 -3.07 9.50 -5.86
CA THR A 22 -1.97 9.40 -6.82
C THR A 22 -1.50 10.77 -7.32
N ASP A 23 -2.42 11.71 -7.56
CA ASP A 23 -2.11 13.07 -8.04
C ASP A 23 -1.46 13.97 -6.96
N GLN A 24 -1.57 13.58 -5.69
CA GLN A 24 -0.92 14.26 -4.57
C GLN A 24 0.49 13.72 -4.30
N MET A 25 0.88 12.61 -4.94
CA MET A 25 2.21 12.03 -4.81
C MET A 25 3.18 12.69 -5.77
N ARG A 26 4.36 13.08 -5.27
CA ARG A 26 5.44 13.62 -6.10
C ARG A 26 6.45 12.53 -6.42
N VAL A 27 6.94 12.50 -7.66
CA VAL A 27 7.98 11.56 -8.11
C VAL A 27 9.35 12.16 -7.84
N ALA A 28 10.30 11.37 -7.35
CA ALA A 28 11.69 11.77 -7.20
C ALA A 28 12.41 11.80 -8.56
N ALA A 29 13.26 12.81 -8.79
CA ALA A 29 14.10 12.90 -9.98
C ALA A 29 15.37 12.04 -9.81
N GLU A 30 15.18 10.73 -9.72
CA GLU A 30 16.25 9.74 -9.54
C GLU A 30 16.22 8.70 -10.67
N LEU A 31 17.23 7.82 -10.73
CA LEU A 31 17.33 6.77 -11.75
C LEU A 31 16.15 5.79 -11.72
N ILE A 32 15.51 5.62 -10.56
CA ILE A 32 14.35 4.75 -10.38
C ILE A 32 13.10 5.58 -10.09
N ILE A 33 11.96 5.10 -10.60
CA ILE A 33 10.66 5.71 -10.28
C ILE A 33 10.32 5.38 -8.83
N ARG A 34 10.32 6.41 -7.97
CA ARG A 34 9.82 6.29 -6.60
C ARG A 34 9.15 7.59 -6.12
N PRO A 35 8.28 7.52 -5.11
CA PRO A 35 7.74 8.70 -4.47
C PRO A 35 8.84 9.48 -3.73
N LEU A 36 8.86 10.79 -3.90
CA LEU A 36 9.82 11.71 -3.28
C LEU A 36 9.78 11.63 -1.75
N TYR A 37 8.57 11.57 -1.18
CA TYR A 37 8.34 11.53 0.28
C TYR A 37 7.85 10.15 0.77
N GLY A 38 8.08 9.10 -0.02
CA GLY A 38 7.61 7.74 0.27
C GLY A 38 6.10 7.56 0.09
N ASN A 39 5.62 6.36 0.44
CA ASN A 39 4.20 5.99 0.38
C ASN A 39 3.56 6.22 1.74
N ARG A 40 2.61 7.16 1.83
CA ARG A 40 1.85 7.39 3.07
C ARG A 40 0.70 6.39 3.14
N ILE A 41 0.88 5.34 3.93
CA ILE A 41 -0.08 4.25 4.07
C ILE A 41 -0.49 4.06 5.52
N LYS A 42 -1.72 3.59 5.73
CA LYS A 42 -2.27 3.18 7.01
C LYS A 42 -2.57 1.68 6.98
N PHE A 43 -2.21 1.00 8.06
CA PHE A 43 -2.52 -0.41 8.26
C PHE A 43 -3.64 -0.57 9.28
N GLU A 44 -4.60 -1.43 8.95
CA GLU A 44 -5.68 -1.84 9.84
C GLU A 44 -5.65 -3.36 9.95
N LYS A 45 -5.84 -3.90 11.17
CA LYS A 45 -5.85 -5.35 11.38
C LYS A 45 -7.03 -5.95 10.62
N ARG A 46 -6.78 -6.99 9.84
CA ARG A 46 -7.82 -7.70 9.10
C ARG A 46 -8.43 -8.79 9.98
N SER A 47 -9.76 -8.87 10.00
CA SER A 47 -10.49 -9.99 10.61
C SER A 47 -10.82 -11.03 9.55
N TYR A 48 -10.93 -12.30 9.97
CA TYR A 48 -11.37 -13.36 9.06
C TYR A 48 -12.77 -13.02 8.50
N GLY A 49 -12.93 -13.13 7.19
CA GLY A 49 -14.16 -12.74 6.50
C GLY A 49 -14.21 -11.27 6.03
N ASP A 50 -13.27 -10.40 6.43
CA ASP A 50 -13.17 -9.03 5.93
C ASP A 50 -12.46 -9.00 4.56
N TYR A 51 -13.07 -9.67 3.57
CA TYR A 51 -12.59 -9.72 2.18
C TYR A 51 -13.22 -8.68 1.27
N THR A 52 -13.93 -7.73 1.87
CA THR A 52 -14.63 -6.67 1.15
C THR A 52 -13.66 -5.70 0.50
N HIS A 53 -14.08 -5.13 -0.64
CA HIS A 53 -13.31 -4.09 -1.31
C HIS A 53 -13.14 -2.87 -0.40
N CYS A 54 -11.96 -2.26 -0.43
CA CYS A 54 -11.76 -0.98 0.24
C CYS A 54 -12.66 0.08 -0.42
N SER A 55 -13.58 0.66 0.35
CA SER A 55 -14.26 1.90 -0.05
C SER A 55 -13.24 3.05 -0.09
N ALA A 56 -13.31 3.84 -1.16
CA ALA A 56 -12.46 5.00 -1.42
C ALA A 56 -12.81 6.18 -0.51
#